data_AF-A0A7R9UJJ3-F1
#
_entry.id   AF-A0A7R9UJJ3-F1
#
_cell.length_a   1.000
_cell.length_b   1.000
_cell.length_c   1.000
_cell.angle_alpha   90.00
_cell.angle_beta   90.00
_cell.angle_gamma   90.00
#
_symmetry.space_group_name_H-M   'P 1'
#
loop_
_entity.id
_entity.type
_entity.pdbx_description
1 polymer ?
#
loop_
_entity_poly.entity_id
_entity_poly.type
_entity_poly.pdbx_seq_one_letter_code
_entity_poly.pdbx_strand_id
1 'polypeptide(L)'
;NFGMVLITDPGPDPDDMKTMLIAGILHRQKEIKMHAIVANGGHQAERRAKLALCLMDLIGVRDVPVGIGSEGKPYVAQAHEYALPGYERTNVARLLPGHTLLLDVLRRAPRERALTFVCISSLRDLADLIAAEPELFVPREP
;
A
#
# COMPACT_ATOMS: atom_id res chain seq x y z
N ASN A 1 14.46 11.39 6.92
CA ASN A 1 13.50 10.82 5.96
C ASN A 1 12.08 11.11 6.42
N PHE A 2 11.16 11.34 5.49
CA PHE A 2 9.74 11.43 5.81
C PHE A 2 9.12 10.02 5.75
N GLY A 3 8.03 9.82 6.50
CA GLY A 3 7.29 8.57 6.50
C GLY A 3 6.26 8.56 5.37
N MET A 4 6.17 7.46 4.62
CA MET A 4 5.25 7.29 3.50
C MET A 4 4.30 6.11 3.73
N VAL A 5 3.04 6.29 3.40
CA VAL A 5 2.04 5.23 3.24
C VAL A 5 1.53 5.29 1.80
N LEU A 6 1.55 4.16 1.09
CA LEU A 6 1.12 4.08 -0.31
C LEU A 6 -0.23 3.37 -0.41
N ILE A 7 -1.18 3.97 -1.11
CA ILE A 7 -2.48 3.36 -1.47
C ILE A 7 -2.56 3.30 -3.00
N THR A 8 -2.69 2.10 -3.55
CA THR A 8 -2.39 1.79 -4.97
C THR A 8 -3.29 0.67 -5.50
N ASP A 9 -3.39 0.51 -6.81
CA ASP A 9 -4.08 -0.60 -7.44
C ASP A 9 -3.22 -1.22 -8.55
N PRO A 10 -2.13 -1.93 -8.21
CA PRO A 10 -1.22 -2.49 -9.20
C PRO A 10 -1.90 -3.53 -10.10
N GLY A 11 -1.53 -3.56 -11.38
CA GLY A 11 -2.01 -4.55 -12.36
C GLY A 11 -2.37 -3.96 -13.73
N PRO A 12 -3.40 -3.09 -13.82
CA PRO A 12 -4.01 -2.63 -15.09
C PRO A 12 -3.01 -2.03 -16.07
N ASP A 13 -2.06 -1.27 -15.53
CA ASP A 13 -0.96 -0.68 -16.27
C ASP A 13 0.31 -0.66 -15.39
N PRO A 14 1.48 -0.31 -15.95
CA PRO A 14 2.73 -0.44 -15.24
C PRO A 14 3.04 0.72 -14.27
N ASP A 15 2.21 1.76 -14.15
CA ASP A 15 2.59 3.00 -13.48
C ASP A 15 2.64 2.86 -11.95
N ASP A 16 1.67 2.14 -11.35
CA ASP A 16 1.72 1.75 -9.94
C ASP A 16 2.94 0.89 -9.63
N MET A 17 3.24 -0.08 -10.51
CA MET A 17 4.37 -0.99 -10.35
C MET A 17 5.70 -0.24 -10.39
N LYS A 18 5.86 0.73 -11.30
CA LYS A 18 7.05 1.61 -11.36
C LYS A 18 7.16 2.48 -10.11
N THR A 19 6.05 3.04 -9.65
CA THR A 19 6.03 3.88 -8.44
C THR A 19 6.46 3.08 -7.22
N MET A 20 5.92 1.87 -7.06
CA MET A 20 6.31 0.93 -6.01
C MET A 20 7.80 0.54 -6.08
N LEU A 21 8.30 0.24 -7.28
CA LEU A 21 9.71 -0.09 -7.50
C LEU A 21 10.62 1.05 -7.05
N ILE A 22 10.34 2.28 -7.48
CA ILE A 22 11.12 3.46 -7.13
C ILE A 22 11.04 3.74 -5.62
N ALA A 23 9.84 3.73 -5.04
CA ALA A 23 9.64 3.95 -3.62
C ALA A 23 10.39 2.89 -2.77
N GLY A 24 10.34 1.62 -3.17
CA GLY A 24 11.06 0.54 -2.51
C GLY A 24 12.58 0.71 -2.58
N ILE A 25 13.13 1.16 -3.72
CA ILE A 25 14.55 1.47 -3.85
C ILE A 25 14.95 2.62 -2.93
N LEU A 26 14.17 3.72 -2.93
CA LEU A 26 14.41 4.88 -2.05
C LEU A 26 14.30 4.50 -0.57
N HIS A 27 13.39 3.59 -0.21
CA HIS A 27 13.28 3.04 1.15
C HIS A 27 14.54 2.27 1.55
N ARG A 28 15.06 1.40 0.68
CA ARG A 28 16.32 0.67 0.93
C ARG A 28 17.53 1.59 1.07
N GLN A 29 17.53 2.69 0.32
CA GLN A 29 18.55 3.75 0.40
C GLN A 29 18.36 4.66 1.62
N LYS A 30 17.28 4.49 2.39
CA LYS A 30 16.91 5.29 3.58
C LYS A 30 16.54 6.74 3.28
N GLU A 31 16.28 7.08 2.02
CA GLU A 31 15.81 8.40 1.58
C GLU A 31 14.37 8.66 2.03
N ILE A 32 13.53 7.63 1.93
CA ILE A 32 12.17 7.60 2.48
C ILE A 32 12.03 6.46 3.49
N LYS A 33 10.99 6.49 4.32
CA LYS A 33 10.58 5.34 5.13
C LYS A 33 9.18 4.93 4.73
N MET A 34 9.04 3.84 3.98
CA MET A 34 7.75 3.25 3.69
C MET A 34 7.23 2.52 4.93
N HIS A 35 6.04 2.90 5.40
CA HIS A 35 5.40 2.31 6.57
C HIS A 35 4.42 1.20 6.19
N ALA A 36 3.74 1.33 5.05
CA ALA A 36 2.79 0.35 4.55
C ALA A 36 2.46 0.60 3.08
N ILE A 37 1.97 -0.46 2.43
CA ILE A 37 1.30 -0.41 1.13
C ILE A 37 -0.09 -1.02 1.32
N VAL A 38 -1.14 -0.39 0.80
CA VAL A 38 -2.49 -0.96 0.73
C VAL A 38 -2.93 -1.00 -0.72
N ALA A 39 -3.29 -2.20 -1.19
CA ALA A 39 -3.73 -2.40 -2.56
C ALA A 39 -5.26 -2.58 -2.62
N ASN A 40 -5.96 -1.78 -3.43
CA ASN A 40 -7.42 -1.77 -3.50
C ASN A 40 -7.96 -1.97 -4.93
N GLY A 41 -9.28 -2.11 -5.06
CA GLY A 41 -9.97 -1.97 -6.34
C GLY A 41 -10.17 -3.24 -7.18
N GLY A 42 -11.14 -3.17 -8.09
CA GLY A 42 -11.31 -4.14 -9.18
C GLY A 42 -12.07 -5.44 -8.86
N HIS A 43 -12.65 -5.61 -7.65
CA HIS A 43 -13.12 -6.93 -7.16
C HIS A 43 -11.97 -7.96 -7.15
N GLN A 44 -10.76 -7.48 -6.86
CA GLN A 44 -9.53 -8.26 -6.90
C GLN A 44 -8.45 -7.66 -5.99
N ALA A 45 -8.85 -6.97 -4.91
CA ALA A 45 -7.92 -6.29 -4.01
C ALA A 45 -6.85 -7.25 -3.46
N GLU A 46 -7.22 -8.49 -3.13
CA GLU A 46 -6.26 -9.51 -2.69
C GLU A 46 -5.22 -9.86 -3.76
N ARG A 47 -5.63 -10.00 -5.04
CA ARG A 47 -4.71 -10.30 -6.15
C ARG A 47 -3.73 -9.15 -6.37
N ARG A 48 -4.19 -7.91 -6.20
CA ARG A 48 -3.36 -6.69 -6.30
C ARG A 48 -2.40 -6.59 -5.12
N ALA A 49 -2.85 -6.89 -3.90
CA ALA A 49 -2.00 -6.94 -2.72
C ALA A 49 -0.92 -8.03 -2.83
N LYS A 50 -1.29 -9.20 -3.37
CA LYS A 50 -0.34 -10.27 -3.71
C LYS A 50 0.70 -9.81 -4.74
N LEU A 51 0.29 -9.03 -5.75
CA LEU A 51 1.19 -8.50 -6.77
C LEU A 51 2.17 -7.49 -6.17
N ALA A 52 1.67 -6.57 -5.35
CA ALA A 52 2.46 -5.63 -4.57
C ALA A 52 3.50 -6.38 -3.71
N LEU A 53 3.07 -7.37 -2.91
CA LEU A 53 3.95 -8.17 -2.06
C LEU A 53 5.03 -8.90 -2.87
N CYS A 54 4.64 -9.48 -4.01
CA CYS A 54 5.57 -10.15 -4.92
C CYS A 54 6.66 -9.19 -5.42
N LEU A 55 6.28 -7.98 -5.85
CA LEU A 55 7.23 -6.97 -6.31
C LEU A 55 8.20 -6.58 -5.19
N MET A 56 7.67 -6.29 -4.00
CA MET A 56 8.48 -5.91 -2.84
C MET A 56 9.48 -7.01 -2.46
N ASP A 57 9.07 -8.28 -2.50
CA ASP A 57 9.95 -9.43 -2.28
C ASP A 57 11.07 -9.53 -3.33
N LEU A 58 10.75 -9.31 -4.62
CA LEU A 58 11.71 -9.36 -5.73
C LEU A 58 12.80 -8.29 -5.60
N ILE A 59 12.44 -7.09 -5.13
CA ILE A 59 13.38 -5.97 -4.98
C ILE A 59 14.09 -5.97 -3.61
N GLY A 60 13.84 -6.99 -2.78
CA GLY A 60 14.47 -7.19 -1.48
C GLY A 60 13.93 -6.28 -0.37
N VAL A 61 12.72 -5.74 -0.52
CA VAL A 61 12.03 -4.94 0.51
C VAL A 61 10.99 -5.83 1.21
N ARG A 62 11.39 -6.44 2.32
CA ARG A 62 10.54 -7.42 3.04
C ARG A 62 10.01 -6.89 4.37
N ASP A 63 10.49 -5.73 4.79
CA ASP A 63 10.15 -5.05 6.04
C ASP A 63 8.94 -4.11 5.92
N VAL A 64 8.49 -3.83 4.68
CA VAL A 64 7.28 -3.02 4.43
C VAL A 64 6.06 -3.94 4.38
N PRO A 65 5.09 -3.80 5.31
CA PRO A 65 3.87 -4.59 5.29
C PRO A 65 2.94 -4.20 4.13
N VAL A 66 2.21 -5.19 3.60
CA VAL A 66 1.25 -5.02 2.50
C VAL A 66 -0.13 -5.45 2.97
N GLY A 67 -1.12 -4.58 2.75
CA GLY A 67 -2.51 -4.78 3.15
C GLY A 67 -3.47 -4.94 1.96
N ILE A 68 -4.52 -5.73 2.18
CA ILE A 68 -5.67 -5.87 1.29
C ILE A 68 -6.65 -4.74 1.60
N GLY A 69 -6.79 -3.82 0.66
CA GLY A 69 -7.72 -2.69 0.76
C GLY A 69 -9.13 -3.02 0.32
N SER A 70 -9.92 -1.96 0.15
CA SER A 70 -11.31 -2.03 -0.23
C SER A 70 -11.51 -2.56 -1.66
N GLU A 71 -12.64 -3.22 -1.87
CA GLU A 71 -13.06 -3.56 -3.23
C GLU A 71 -13.67 -2.32 -3.92
N GLY A 72 -13.35 -2.18 -5.21
CA GLY A 72 -13.78 -1.07 -6.05
C GLY A 72 -14.83 -1.51 -7.07
N LYS A 73 -14.94 -0.76 -8.18
CA LYS A 73 -15.75 -1.21 -9.32
C LYS A 73 -15.16 -2.50 -9.90
N PRO A 74 -15.99 -3.45 -10.37
CA PRO A 74 -15.50 -4.65 -11.05
C PRO A 74 -14.55 -4.29 -12.19
N TYR A 75 -13.45 -5.02 -12.29
CA TYR A 75 -12.49 -4.89 -13.37
C TYR A 75 -12.08 -6.28 -13.84
N VAL A 76 -11.99 -6.48 -15.15
CA VAL A 76 -11.57 -7.75 -15.73
C VAL A 76 -10.11 -7.65 -16.13
N ALA A 77 -9.25 -8.18 -15.26
CA ALA A 77 -7.82 -8.21 -15.49
C ALA A 77 -7.42 -9.05 -16.70
N GLN A 78 -6.43 -8.56 -17.44
CA GLN A 78 -5.71 -9.31 -18.45
C GLN A 78 -4.66 -10.23 -17.80
N ALA A 79 -4.32 -11.33 -18.49
CA ALA A 79 -3.38 -12.32 -17.96
C ALA A 79 -1.98 -11.74 -17.65
N HIS A 80 -1.53 -10.76 -18.43
CA HIS A 80 -0.19 -10.17 -18.29
C HIS A 80 -0.04 -9.30 -17.04
N GLU A 81 -1.13 -8.78 -16.48
CA GLU A 81 -1.13 -7.87 -15.32
C GLU A 81 -0.57 -8.54 -14.05
N TYR A 82 -0.65 -9.88 -13.97
CA TYR A 82 -0.17 -10.67 -12.84
C TYR A 82 0.99 -11.62 -13.23
N ALA A 83 1.57 -11.45 -14.41
CA ALA A 83 2.63 -12.31 -14.93
C ALA A 83 4.03 -11.97 -14.38
N LEU A 84 4.11 -11.62 -13.09
CA LEU A 84 5.37 -11.30 -12.42
C LEU A 84 6.06 -12.58 -11.93
N PRO A 85 7.37 -12.78 -12.16
CA PRO A 85 8.08 -13.97 -11.70
C PRO A 85 7.93 -14.18 -10.19
N GLY A 86 7.43 -15.36 -9.80
CA GLY A 86 7.23 -15.69 -8.39
C GLY A 86 5.85 -15.34 -7.84
N TYR A 87 4.99 -14.63 -8.61
CA TYR A 87 3.65 -14.26 -8.18
C TYR A 87 2.88 -15.45 -7.60
N GLU A 88 2.82 -16.57 -8.31
CA GLU A 88 2.08 -17.75 -7.84
C GLU A 88 2.58 -18.33 -6.51
N ARG A 89 3.87 -18.15 -6.19
CA ARG A 89 4.49 -18.63 -4.95
C ARG A 89 4.46 -17.60 -3.81
N THR A 90 3.99 -16.39 -4.07
CA THR A 90 3.93 -15.32 -3.07
C THR A 90 3.03 -15.75 -1.91
N ASN A 91 3.58 -15.71 -0.69
CA ASN A 91 2.89 -16.14 0.51
C ASN A 91 1.83 -15.11 0.94
N VAL A 92 0.58 -15.33 0.53
CA VAL A 92 -0.56 -14.47 0.86
C VAL A 92 -0.86 -14.39 2.36
N ALA A 93 -0.36 -15.31 3.19
CA ALA A 93 -0.53 -15.24 4.64
C ALA A 93 0.22 -14.05 5.29
N ARG A 94 1.11 -13.37 4.54
CA ARG A 94 1.76 -12.12 4.95
C ARG A 94 0.91 -10.87 4.70
N LEU A 95 -0.17 -11.01 3.94
CA LEU A 95 -1.08 -9.90 3.68
C LEU A 95 -1.91 -9.60 4.92
N LEU A 96 -2.11 -8.32 5.19
CA LEU A 96 -2.87 -7.83 6.34
C LEU A 96 -4.21 -7.24 5.90
N PRO A 97 -5.22 -7.17 6.78
CA PRO A 97 -6.39 -6.33 6.54
C PRO A 97 -5.94 -4.86 6.40
N GLY A 98 -6.21 -4.25 5.25
CA GLY A 98 -5.69 -2.93 4.88
C GLY A 98 -6.11 -1.84 5.86
N HIS A 99 -7.39 -1.81 6.24
CA HIS A 99 -7.90 -0.84 7.22
C HIS A 99 -7.17 -0.93 8.57
N THR A 100 -7.01 -2.14 9.11
CA THR A 100 -6.27 -2.38 10.36
C THR A 100 -4.82 -1.95 10.24
N LEU A 101 -4.17 -2.25 9.10
CA LEU A 101 -2.79 -1.84 8.84
C LEU A 101 -2.63 -0.31 8.82
N LEU A 102 -3.52 0.41 8.13
CA LEU A 102 -3.46 1.87 8.07
C LEU A 102 -3.65 2.50 9.46
N LEU A 103 -4.62 1.99 10.23
CA LEU A 103 -4.90 2.45 11.58
C LEU A 103 -3.71 2.22 12.53
N ASP A 104 -3.10 1.04 12.47
CA ASP A 104 -1.91 0.71 13.27
C ASP A 104 -0.72 1.61 12.91
N VAL A 105 -0.53 1.90 11.62
CA VAL A 105 0.54 2.81 11.16
C VAL A 105 0.33 4.22 11.71
N LEU A 106 -0.89 4.77 11.62
CA LEU A 106 -1.21 6.10 12.14
C LEU A 106 -1.02 6.17 13.67
N ARG A 107 -1.53 5.18 14.40
CA ARG A 107 -1.45 5.16 15.87
C ARG A 107 -0.02 5.00 16.40
N ARG A 108 0.87 4.37 15.63
CA ARG A 108 2.28 4.18 15.98
C ARG A 108 3.18 5.32 15.48
N ALA A 109 2.71 6.18 14.58
CA ALA A 109 3.48 7.30 14.10
C ALA A 109 3.78 8.28 15.26
N PRO A 110 5.04 8.76 15.40
CA PRO A 110 5.36 9.79 16.38
C PRO A 110 4.51 11.03 16.14
N ARG A 111 4.00 11.64 17.22
CA ARG A 111 3.11 12.81 17.12
C ARG A 111 3.78 14.01 16.46
N GLU A 112 5.09 14.08 16.56
CA GLU A 112 5.93 15.17 16.04
C GLU A 112 6.29 14.98 14.55
N ARG A 113 5.85 13.88 13.92
CA ARG A 113 6.15 13.58 12.52
C ARG A 113 4.90 13.22 11.75
N ALA A 114 4.53 14.09 10.81
CA ALA A 114 3.47 13.80 9.85
C ALA A 114 3.86 12.60 8.96
N LEU A 115 2.87 11.76 8.66
CA LEU A 115 2.95 10.77 7.59
C LEU A 115 2.48 11.39 6.27
N THR A 116 3.15 11.04 5.19
CA THR A 116 2.74 11.37 3.83
C THR A 116 1.96 10.20 3.23
N PHE A 117 0.68 10.40 2.95
CA PHE A 117 -0.12 9.46 2.18
C PHE A 117 0.03 9.76 0.70
N VAL A 118 0.50 8.77 -0.06
CA VAL A 118 0.53 8.81 -1.53
C VAL A 118 -0.61 7.92 -2.01
N CYS A 119 -1.63 8.54 -2.61
CA CYS A 119 -2.79 7.84 -3.13
C CYS A 119 -2.78 7.91 -4.66
N ILE A 120 -2.50 6.78 -5.30
CA ILE A 120 -2.44 6.66 -6.77
C ILE A 120 -3.55 5.73 -7.31
N SER A 121 -4.55 5.46 -6.48
CA SER A 121 -5.71 4.62 -6.78
C SER A 121 -6.99 5.24 -6.17
N SER A 122 -8.06 4.46 -6.00
CA SER A 122 -9.26 4.93 -5.30
C SER A 122 -8.93 5.47 -3.91
N LEU A 123 -9.54 6.61 -3.55
CA LEU A 123 -9.39 7.23 -2.23
C LEU A 123 -10.20 6.53 -1.12
N ARG A 124 -10.99 5.49 -1.44
CA ARG A 124 -11.97 4.91 -0.55
C ARG A 124 -11.38 4.50 0.81
N ASP A 125 -10.27 3.76 0.81
CA ASP A 125 -9.64 3.29 2.04
C ASP A 125 -9.20 4.43 2.97
N LEU A 126 -8.65 5.51 2.40
CA LEU A 126 -8.25 6.68 3.18
C LEU A 126 -9.47 7.50 3.64
N ALA A 127 -10.46 7.67 2.77
CA ALA A 127 -11.68 8.40 3.10
C ALA A 127 -12.47 7.72 4.23
N ASP A 128 -12.62 6.39 4.16
CA ASP A 128 -13.28 5.60 5.20
C ASP A 128 -12.52 5.70 6.53
N LEU A 129 -11.19 5.70 6.49
CA LEU A 129 -10.35 5.87 7.68
C LEU A 129 -10.47 7.28 8.29
N ILE A 130 -10.48 8.34 7.48
CA ILE A 130 -10.68 9.72 7.95
C ILE A 130 -12.07 9.87 8.57
N ALA A 131 -13.10 9.27 7.96
CA ALA A 131 -14.47 9.33 8.48
C ALA A 131 -14.60 8.59 9.81
N ALA A 132 -13.89 7.47 9.98
CA ALA A 132 -13.94 6.66 11.19
C ALA A 132 -13.11 7.25 12.36
N GLU A 133 -11.97 7.84 12.07
CA GLU A 133 -10.99 8.30 13.08
C GLU A 133 -10.50 9.74 12.78
N PRO A 134 -11.40 10.73 12.66
CA PRO A 134 -11.07 12.08 12.21
C PRO A 134 -10.01 12.76 13.09
N GLU A 135 -9.98 12.46 14.39
CA GLU A 135 -9.03 12.98 15.37
C GLU A 135 -7.57 12.56 15.13
N LEU A 136 -7.34 11.54 14.30
CA LEU A 136 -6.00 11.14 13.85
C LEU A 136 -5.46 12.03 12.72
N PHE A 137 -6.31 12.81 12.07
CA PHE A 137 -5.98 13.66 10.91
C PHE A 137 -6.00 15.15 11.21
N VAL A 138 -6.44 15.55 12.41
CA VAL A 138 -6.36 16.94 12.86
C VAL A 138 -4.94 17.23 13.36
N PRO A 139 -4.29 18.32 12.91
CA PRO A 139 -3.04 18.78 13.50
C PRO A 139 -3.27 19.03 14.99
N ARG A 140 -2.52 18.36 15.85
CA ARG A 140 -2.59 18.63 17.29
C ARG A 140 -1.88 19.95 17.55
N GLU A 141 -2.54 20.86 18.27
CA GLU A 141 -1.92 22.12 18.70
C GLU A 141 -0.58 21.81 19.42
N PRO A 142 0.46 22.62 19.19
CA PRO A 142 1.79 22.42 19.77
C PRO A 142 1.79 22.47 21.30
#